data_AF-A0AA38C6U9-F1
#
_entry.id   AF-A0AA38C6U9-F1
#
_cell.length_a   1.000
_cell.length_b   1.000
_cell.length_c   1.000
_cell.angle_alpha   90.00
_cell.angle_beta   90.00
_cell.angle_gamma   90.00
#
_symmetry.space_group_name_H-M   'P 1'
#
loop_
_entity.id
_entity.type
_entity.pdbx_description
1 polymer ?
#
loop_
_entity_poly.entity_id
_entity_poly.type
_entity_poly.pdbx_seq_one_letter_code
_entity_poly.pdbx_strand_id
1 'polypeptide(L)' 'YCSHDYQIEFEKLANHTEGLSDDFFKSCFVSGLKEPIRSKVKMFQPQNMMDALGLAKLAEDKLSSQQHALTF' A
#
# COMPACT_ATOMS: atom_id res chain seq x y z
N TYR A 1 -5.48 25.56 3.72
CA TYR A 1 -5.43 24.10 3.59
C TYR A 1 -5.78 23.52 4.95
N CYS A 2 -7.04 23.45 5.37
CA CYS A 2 -8.03 22.50 4.88
C CYS A 2 -9.40 23.06 5.28
N SER A 3 -10.23 23.51 4.31
CA SER A 3 -11.57 24.02 4.61
C SER A 3 -12.42 22.86 5.12
N HIS A 4 -13.30 23.10 6.07
CA HIS A 4 -14.31 22.15 6.51
C HIS A 4 -15.05 21.52 5.31
N ASP A 5 -15.20 22.28 4.22
CA ASP A 5 -15.76 21.82 2.95
C ASP A 5 -14.95 20.67 2.32
N TYR A 6 -13.62 20.69 2.39
CA TYR A 6 -12.79 19.59 1.89
C TYR A 6 -13.02 18.32 2.71
N GLN A 7 -13.22 18.46 4.02
CA GLN A 7 -13.51 17.35 4.92
C GLN A 7 -14.85 16.70 4.57
N ILE A 8 -15.88 17.51 4.32
CA ILE A 8 -17.21 17.04 3.92
C ILE A 8 -17.16 16.35 2.56
N GLU A 9 -16.45 16.91 1.58
CA GLU A 9 -16.34 16.28 0.25
C GLU A 9 -15.54 14.98 0.30
N PHE A 10 -14.54 14.88 1.18
CA PHE A 10 -13.80 13.64 1.42
C PHE A 10 -14.68 12.58 2.11
N GLU A 11 -15.43 12.95 3.15
CA GLU A 11 -16.36 12.05 3.83
C GLU A 11 -17.51 11.62 2.91
N LYS A 12 -18.00 12.49 2.03
CA LYS A 12 -18.98 12.11 0.99
C LYS A 12 -18.38 11.11 0.00
N LEU A 13 -17.13 11.30 -0.45
CA LEU A 13 -16.47 10.37 -1.36
C LEU A 13 -16.23 9.01 -0.70
N ALA A 14 -15.84 9.00 0.58
CA ALA A 14 -15.66 7.80 1.37
C ALA A 14 -17.01 7.08 1.63
N ASN A 15 -18.07 7.82 1.95
CA ASN A 15 -19.42 7.27 2.12
C ASN A 15 -20.05 6.82 0.79
N HIS A 16 -19.53 7.26 -0.36
CA HIS A 16 -19.96 6.79 -1.68
C HIS A 16 -19.19 5.55 -2.16
N THR A 17 -18.25 5.05 -1.37
CA THR A 17 -17.57 3.75 -1.60
C THR A 17 -18.19 2.64 -0.74
N GLU A 18 -19.52 2.55 -0.72
CA GLU A 18 -20.17 1.29 -0.37
C GLU A 18 -20.01 0.29 -1.52
N GLY A 19 -19.23 -0.77 -1.32
CA GLY A 19 -19.12 -1.92 -2.23
C GLY A 19 -17.74 -2.20 -2.83
N LEU A 20 -16.72 -1.35 -2.60
CA LEU A 20 -15.34 -1.72 -2.90
C LEU A 20 -14.80 -2.52 -1.71
N SER A 21 -14.64 -3.82 -1.90
CA SER A 21 -14.10 -4.71 -0.88
C SER A 21 -12.69 -4.27 -0.47
N ASP A 22 -12.28 -4.60 0.77
CA ASP A 22 -10.89 -4.45 1.21
C ASP A 22 -9.88 -5.08 0.23
N ASP A 23 -10.33 -6.07 -0.54
CA ASP A 23 -9.58 -6.65 -1.65
C ASP A 23 -9.29 -5.68 -2.79
N PHE A 24 -10.19 -4.74 -3.10
CA PHE A 24 -9.95 -3.70 -4.10
C PHE A 24 -8.83 -2.76 -3.65
N PHE A 25 -8.88 -2.27 -2.42
CA PHE A 25 -7.83 -1.40 -1.87
C PHE A 25 -6.50 -2.13 -1.76
N LYS A 26 -6.50 -3.38 -1.30
CA LYS A 26 -5.32 -4.26 -1.30
C LYS A 26 -4.76 -4.45 -2.71
N SER A 27 -5.60 -4.76 -3.69
CA SER A 27 -5.19 -5.00 -5.07
C SER A 27 -4.62 -3.74 -5.73
N CYS A 28 -5.26 -2.59 -5.50
CA CYS A 28 -4.78 -1.29 -5.96
C CYS A 28 -3.40 -0.96 -5.36
N PHE A 29 -3.27 -1.13 -4.03
CA PHE A 29 -2.00 -0.92 -3.34
C PHE A 29 -0.89 -1.83 -3.88
N VAL A 30 -1.13 -3.14 -3.98
CA VAL A 30 -0.16 -4.12 -4.50
C VAL A 30 0.22 -3.84 -5.95
N SER A 31 -0.73 -3.36 -6.77
CA SER A 31 -0.48 -3.03 -8.18
C SER A 31 0.47 -1.84 -8.34
N GLY A 32 0.41 -0.87 -7.42
CA GLY A 32 1.30 0.30 -7.41
C GLY A 32 2.73 0.04 -6.90
N LEU A 33 3.02 -1.15 -6.36
CA LEU A 33 4.35 -1.48 -5.86
C LEU A 33 5.34 -1.78 -6.99
N LYS A 34 6.60 -1.38 -6.79
CA LYS A 34 7.72 -1.77 -7.67
C LYS A 34 7.81 -3.29 -7.77
N GLU A 35 8.09 -3.82 -8.96
CA GLU A 35 8.18 -5.26 -9.26
C GLU A 35 8.86 -6.12 -8.16
N PRO A 36 10.07 -5.78 -7.66
CA PRO A 36 10.75 -6.59 -6.65
C PRO A 36 10.03 -6.58 -5.28
N ILE A 37 9.36 -5.48 -4.92
CA ILE A 37 8.59 -5.37 -3.68
C ILE A 37 7.25 -6.09 -3.85
N ARG A 38 6.58 -5.87 -4.98
CA ARG A 38 5.31 -6.50 -5.34
C ARG A 38 5.39 -8.02 -5.29
N SER A 39 6.45 -8.60 -5.86
CA SER A 39 6.67 -10.05 -5.84
C SER A 39 6.76 -10.60 -4.41
N LYS A 40 7.52 -9.92 -3.53
CA LYS A 40 7.61 -10.30 -2.12
C LYS A 40 6.27 -10.17 -1.41
N VAL A 41 5.57 -9.06 -1.57
CA VAL A 41 4.27 -8.85 -0.92
C VAL A 41 3.26 -9.92 -1.37
N LYS A 42 3.21 -10.26 -2.67
CA LYS A 42 2.33 -11.34 -3.18
C LYS A 42 2.70 -12.72 -2.62
N MET A 43 3.99 -13.01 -2.46
CA MET A 43 4.46 -14.29 -1.91
C MET A 43 3.98 -14.52 -0.47
N PHE A 44 3.88 -13.47 0.35
CA PHE A 44 3.42 -13.55 1.73
C PHE A 44 1.90 -13.51 1.90
N GLN A 45 1.14 -13.35 0.81
CA GLN A 45 -0.33 -13.37 0.80
C GLN A 45 -0.99 -12.50 1.90
N PRO A 46 -0.85 -11.16 1.83
CA PRO A 46 -1.47 -10.26 2.80
C PRO A 46 -2.98 -10.45 2.87
N GLN A 47 -3.52 -10.51 4.09
CA GLN A 47 -4.96 -10.70 4.30
C GLN A 47 -5.71 -9.38 4.14
N ASN A 48 -5.09 -8.28 4.58
CA ASN A 48 -5.65 -6.94 4.51
C ASN A 48 -4.62 -5.90 3.99
N MET A 49 -5.06 -4.66 3.81
CA MET A 49 -4.20 -3.57 3.34
C MET A 49 -3.03 -3.27 4.30
N MET A 50 -3.24 -3.37 5.62
CA MET A 50 -2.19 -3.10 6.62
C MET A 50 -1.08 -4.14 6.55
N ASP A 51 -1.43 -5.41 6.32
CA ASP A 51 -0.45 -6.48 6.10
C ASP A 51 0.38 -6.20 4.84
N ALA A 52 -0.28 -5.83 3.74
CA ALA A 52 0.39 -5.50 2.49
C ALA A 52 1.37 -4.32 2.67
N LEU A 53 0.96 -3.31 3.43
CA LEU A 53 1.79 -2.15 3.78
C LEU A 53 3.02 -2.55 4.60
N GLY A 54 2.83 -3.35 5.66
CA GLY A 54 3.94 -3.82 6.49
C GLY A 54 4.94 -4.67 5.71
N LEU A 55 4.45 -5.59 4.86
CA LEU A 55 5.27 -6.42 4.00
C LEU A 55 6.02 -5.60 2.94
N ALA A 56 5.38 -4.59 2.35
CA ALA A 56 6.01 -3.71 1.39
C ALA A 56 7.18 -2.94 2.02
N LYS A 57 6.98 -2.40 3.23
CA LYS A 57 8.02 -1.69 3.98
C LYS A 57 9.20 -2.60 4.33
N LEU A 58 8.92 -3.80 4.85
CA LEU A 58 9.96 -4.79 5.14
C LEU A 58 10.74 -5.19 3.87
N ALA A 59 10.06 -5.34 2.74
CA ALA A 59 10.69 -5.65 1.47
C ALA A 59 11.57 -4.49 0.98
N GLU A 60 11.12 -3.25 1.13
CA GLU A 60 11.88 -2.04 0.80
C GLU A 60 13.13 -1.89 1.68
N ASP A 61 13.02 -2.05 3.00
CA ASP A 61 14.14 -1.99 3.94
C ASP A 61 15.20 -3.06 3.64
N LYS A 62 14.78 -4.26 3.22
CA LYS A 62 15.71 -5.31 2.80
C LYS A 62 16.42 -4.96 1.48
N LEU A 63 15.71 -4.37 0.52
CA LEU A 63 16.29 -3.98 -0.77
C LEU A 63 17.27 -2.81 -0.61
N SER A 64 16.93 -1.81 0.23
CA SER A 64 17.83 -0.70 0.53
C SER A 64 19.08 -1.17 1.28
N SER A 65 18.92 -2.08 2.26
CA SER A 65 20.06 -2.69 2.97
C SER A 65 20.95 -3.51 2.04
N GLN A 66 20.38 -4.24 1.08
CA GLN A 66 21.13 -5.01 0.08
C GLN A 66 21.85 -4.11 -0.94
N GLN A 67 21.25 -2.99 -1.37
CA GLN A 67 21.93 -2.01 -2.21
C GLN A 67 23.13 -1.38 -1.48
N HIS A 68 22.98 -1.06 -0.19
CA HIS A 68 24.10 -0.55 0.61
C HIS A 68 25.24 -1.56 0.79
N ALA A 69 24.94 -2.86 0.86
CA ALA A 69 25.96 -3.90 0.99
C ALA A 69 26.79 -4.15 -0.29
N LEU A 70 26.30 -3.73 -1.46
CA LEU A 70 26.99 -3.89 -2.75
C LEU A 70 27.77 -2.64 -3.19
N THR A 71 27.80 -1.59 -2.36
CA THR A 71 28.47 -0.31 -2.69
C THR A 71 29.80 -0.12 -1.94
N PHE A 72 30.45 -1.19 -1.50
CA PHE A 72 31.79 -1.15 -0.89
C PHE A 72 32.75 -2.10 -1.59
#